data_AF-A0A3D5DBQ5-F1
#
_entry.id   AF-A0A3D5DBQ5-F1
#
_cell.length_a   1.000
_cell.length_b   1.000
_cell.length_c   1.000
_cell.angle_alpha   90.00
_cell.angle_beta   90.00
_cell.angle_gamma   90.00
#
_symmetry.space_group_name_H-M   'P 1'
#
loop_
_entity.id
_entity.type
_entity.pdbx_description
1 polymer ?
#
loop_
_entity_poly.entity_id
_entity_poly.type
_entity_poly.pdbx_seq_one_letter_code
_entity_poly.pdbx_strand_id
1 'polypeptide(L)'
;MKKPQLTSQDFGLPATDLAVAPTQAENIVDEKIEKALDEKFAARDKVIDDDLDNTIQDKIAAKIENEFPVKASYSKKGFRLETRGGNWQTNLQWRAQLRYTNPTSGDPRQLTSFDSEAESTFEARRLRMKIGGHGYRPWLGYYFEVDLQPSRDVDDSSSSASARVIDWRITAVKWDWAALRVGQWKIDYNRERVDSSGRQQFVERSIVNRIFTIDRQVGVQLRGRFFKGTPAEMRYWAGVFTGEGRGVRNNDEHMMYMARLQWNFFGRDLKWRQTDVEFTEKPTGSLAFAAAMNEGRCTRWSSSGCGNLDGYESATNAVQGQFKVKQMMQEFAFKWRGFSVQEEFHWKTVDDRVNNTRNDFVGAYAQTGYFFQNLFPTVPKQLELAFRYGFVKEPNELDRALDNLRQEFTLGANWFVAGHNNKFTADYSYLTLEDELFNRNLNENRLRVQWDISF
;
A
#
# COMPACT_ATOMS: atom_id res chain seq x y z
N MET A 1 12.39 40.57 75.93
CA MET A 1 10.99 41.00 76.13
C MET A 1 10.87 42.48 75.77
N LYS A 2 10.46 42.81 74.54
CA LYS A 2 10.23 44.20 74.11
C LYS A 2 9.27 44.18 72.91
N LYS A 3 8.15 44.90 72.98
CA LYS A 3 8.00 46.18 72.26
C LYS A 3 6.64 46.84 72.55
N PRO A 4 6.64 48.12 72.96
CA PRO A 4 5.45 48.98 73.01
C PRO A 4 5.08 49.50 71.61
N GLN A 5 3.79 49.80 71.43
CA GLN A 5 3.23 50.63 70.35
C GLN A 5 3.59 52.10 70.58
N LEU A 6 3.93 52.82 69.50
CA LEU A 6 3.93 54.28 69.45
C LEU A 6 3.40 54.79 68.10
N THR A 7 2.89 56.01 68.16
CA THR A 7 1.81 56.63 67.39
C THR A 7 2.34 57.63 66.36
N SER A 8 1.44 58.42 65.76
CA SER A 8 1.64 59.41 64.68
C SER A 8 2.60 60.59 64.98
N GLN A 9 3.50 60.46 65.95
CA GLN A 9 4.57 61.42 66.26
C GLN A 9 5.97 60.93 65.84
N ASP A 10 6.10 59.73 65.27
CA ASP A 10 7.40 59.13 64.90
C ASP A 10 7.94 59.55 63.52
N PHE A 11 7.21 60.37 62.75
CA PHE A 11 7.72 60.95 61.50
C PHE A 11 7.38 62.43 61.44
N GLY A 12 8.31 63.25 61.97
CA GLY A 12 8.16 64.69 62.06
C GLY A 12 8.04 65.37 60.70
N LEU A 13 7.10 66.31 60.58
CA LEU A 13 7.33 67.76 60.41
C LEU A 13 5.97 68.48 60.20
N PRO A 14 5.89 69.81 60.43
CA PRO A 14 4.86 70.44 61.26
C PRO A 14 3.69 71.08 60.50
N ALA A 15 2.64 71.38 61.26
CA ALA A 15 1.54 72.27 60.86
C ALA A 15 1.96 73.75 60.99
N THR A 16 1.67 74.55 59.96
CA THR A 16 1.11 75.92 60.01
C THR A 16 0.86 76.41 58.58
N ASP A 17 -0.40 76.40 58.18
CA ASP A 17 -1.25 77.58 57.91
C ASP A 17 -0.83 78.44 56.71
N LEU A 18 -1.61 78.34 55.63
CA LEU A 18 -2.08 79.47 54.83
C LEU A 18 -3.41 79.06 54.18
N ALA A 19 -4.49 79.72 54.63
CA ALA A 19 -5.83 79.59 54.10
C ALA A 19 -5.94 80.23 52.71
N VAL A 20 -6.52 79.52 51.73
CA VAL A 20 -7.29 80.09 50.58
C VAL A 20 -8.38 79.10 50.16
N ALA A 21 -9.53 79.66 49.78
CA ALA A 21 -10.86 79.10 49.53
C ALA A 21 -11.00 78.02 48.42
N PRO A 22 -12.16 77.32 48.34
CA PRO A 22 -12.36 76.05 47.62
C PRO A 22 -12.65 76.26 46.12
N THR A 23 -12.85 75.16 45.36
CA THR A 23 -13.53 75.07 44.03
C THR A 23 -12.75 74.89 42.72
N GLN A 24 -11.58 74.22 42.67
CA GLN A 24 -11.07 73.70 41.37
C GLN A 24 -10.39 72.32 41.40
N ALA A 25 -10.04 71.76 42.56
CA ALA A 25 -9.33 70.48 42.63
C ALA A 25 -10.24 69.24 42.63
N GLU A 26 -11.45 69.30 43.21
CA GLU A 26 -12.38 68.16 43.23
C GLU A 26 -12.96 67.85 41.83
N ASN A 27 -13.33 68.87 41.04
CA ASN A 27 -13.87 68.66 39.69
C ASN A 27 -12.87 68.03 38.69
N ILE A 28 -11.56 68.30 38.83
CA ILE A 28 -10.54 67.76 37.90
C ILE A 28 -10.13 66.33 38.30
N VAL A 29 -10.21 66.00 39.59
CA VAL A 29 -9.92 64.64 40.08
C VAL A 29 -11.08 63.71 39.74
N ASP A 30 -12.32 64.15 39.88
CA ASP A 30 -13.50 63.36 39.51
C ASP A 30 -13.58 63.11 37.99
N GLU A 31 -13.32 64.11 37.15
CA GLU A 31 -13.37 63.96 35.68
C GLU A 31 -12.26 63.02 35.15
N LYS A 32 -11.06 63.05 35.76
CA LYS A 32 -9.98 62.11 35.41
C LYS A 32 -10.26 60.68 35.88
N ILE A 33 -10.89 60.53 37.04
CA ILE A 33 -11.28 59.22 37.58
C ILE A 33 -12.43 58.63 36.75
N GLU A 34 -13.45 59.43 36.39
CA GLU A 34 -14.53 59.01 35.49
C GLU A 34 -13.99 58.59 34.13
N LYS A 35 -13.13 59.40 33.51
CA LYS A 35 -12.54 59.04 32.21
C LYS A 35 -11.68 57.77 32.27
N ALA A 36 -10.91 57.59 33.34
CA ALA A 36 -10.13 56.37 33.55
C ALA A 36 -11.01 55.15 33.82
N LEU A 37 -12.17 55.32 34.48
CA LEU A 37 -13.15 54.27 34.68
C LEU A 37 -13.84 53.92 33.36
N ASP A 38 -14.29 54.90 32.58
CA ASP A 38 -14.92 54.70 31.28
C ASP A 38 -14.00 54.01 30.27
N GLU A 39 -12.72 54.40 30.20
CA GLU A 39 -11.74 53.71 29.37
C GLU A 39 -11.54 52.25 29.81
N LYS A 40 -11.59 51.98 31.11
CA LYS A 40 -11.43 50.64 31.67
C LYS A 40 -12.69 49.78 31.49
N PHE A 41 -13.87 50.38 31.57
CA PHE A 41 -15.15 49.73 31.25
C PHE A 41 -15.25 49.46 29.76
N ALA A 42 -14.92 50.41 28.88
CA ALA A 42 -14.90 50.20 27.43
C ALA A 42 -13.89 49.13 27.00
N ALA A 43 -12.69 49.10 27.62
CA ALA A 43 -11.71 48.04 27.37
C ALA A 43 -12.21 46.67 27.86
N ARG A 44 -12.89 46.62 29.00
CA ARG A 44 -13.48 45.38 29.55
C ARG A 44 -14.65 44.89 28.72
N ASP A 45 -15.55 45.78 28.30
CA ASP A 45 -16.71 45.47 27.46
C ASP A 45 -16.26 44.99 26.10
N LYS A 46 -15.21 45.59 25.50
CA LYS A 46 -14.61 45.09 24.27
C LYS A 46 -14.02 43.69 24.40
N VAL A 47 -13.33 43.40 25.51
CA VAL A 47 -12.81 42.04 25.78
C VAL A 47 -13.94 41.03 26.00
N ILE A 48 -15.03 41.45 26.65
CA ILE A 48 -16.22 40.61 26.86
C ILE A 48 -16.94 40.35 25.53
N ASP A 49 -17.09 41.37 24.67
CA ASP A 49 -17.69 41.24 23.33
C ASP A 49 -16.83 40.33 22.43
N ASP A 50 -15.50 40.51 22.42
CA ASP A 50 -14.60 39.65 21.64
C ASP A 50 -14.63 38.19 22.14
N ASP A 51 -14.68 37.94 23.45
CA ASP A 51 -14.76 36.59 24.04
C ASP A 51 -16.14 35.95 23.80
N LEU A 52 -17.21 36.74 23.88
CA LEU A 52 -18.57 36.32 23.59
C LEU A 52 -18.74 36.00 22.09
N ASP A 53 -18.22 36.83 21.20
CA ASP A 53 -18.23 36.61 19.75
C ASP A 53 -17.43 35.35 19.40
N ASN A 54 -16.23 35.16 19.96
CA ASN A 54 -15.47 33.92 19.76
C ASN A 54 -16.21 32.69 20.29
N THR A 55 -16.83 32.79 21.47
CA THR A 55 -17.61 31.68 22.05
C THR A 55 -18.87 31.37 21.22
N ILE A 56 -19.53 32.40 20.68
CA ILE A 56 -20.70 32.25 19.81
C ILE A 56 -20.26 31.66 18.46
N GLN A 57 -19.17 32.13 17.87
CA GLN A 57 -18.59 31.59 16.64
C GLN A 57 -18.20 30.13 16.81
N ASP A 58 -17.55 29.75 17.92
CA ASP A 58 -17.20 28.36 18.23
C ASP A 58 -18.44 27.48 18.41
N LYS A 59 -19.48 27.99 19.10
CA LYS A 59 -20.76 27.27 19.25
C LYS A 59 -21.51 27.15 17.93
N ILE A 60 -21.49 28.18 17.08
CA ILE A 60 -22.10 28.16 15.74
C ILE A 60 -21.32 27.21 14.83
N ALA A 61 -19.99 27.25 14.83
CA ALA A 61 -19.15 26.31 14.09
C ALA A 61 -19.37 24.87 14.55
N ALA A 62 -19.43 24.62 15.86
CA ALA A 62 -19.74 23.30 16.42
C ALA A 62 -21.17 22.85 16.08
N LYS A 63 -22.14 23.76 16.03
CA LYS A 63 -23.52 23.46 15.65
C LYS A 63 -23.64 23.19 14.15
N ILE A 64 -23.03 24.00 13.29
CA ILE A 64 -22.93 23.81 11.84
C ILE A 64 -22.22 22.49 11.55
N GLU A 65 -21.10 22.20 12.21
CA GLU A 65 -20.39 20.95 12.06
C GLU A 65 -21.28 19.76 12.46
N ASN A 66 -22.01 19.86 13.59
CA ASN A 66 -22.94 18.83 14.05
C ASN A 66 -24.17 18.63 13.16
N GLU A 67 -24.67 19.70 12.53
CA GLU A 67 -25.78 19.65 11.57
C GLU A 67 -25.32 19.24 10.17
N PHE A 68 -24.04 19.40 9.82
CA PHE A 68 -23.51 18.98 8.54
C PHE A 68 -23.60 17.45 8.41
N PRO A 69 -24.23 16.93 7.33
CA PRO A 69 -24.52 15.49 7.21
C PRO A 69 -23.27 14.63 7.02
N VAL A 70 -22.13 15.26 6.71
CA VAL A 70 -20.85 14.62 6.37
C VAL A 70 -19.75 15.08 7.35
N LYS A 71 -18.95 14.14 7.84
CA LYS A 71 -17.71 14.40 8.59
C LYS A 71 -16.52 14.30 7.64
N ALA A 72 -15.59 15.24 7.74
CA ALA A 72 -14.31 15.19 7.06
C ALA A 72 -13.19 14.96 8.10
N SER A 73 -12.23 14.10 7.77
CA SER A 73 -11.07 13.84 8.62
C SER A 73 -9.87 13.40 7.78
N TYR A 74 -8.69 13.46 8.38
CA TYR A 74 -7.47 12.92 7.78
C TYR A 74 -6.95 11.74 8.59
N SER A 75 -6.50 10.69 7.92
CA SER A 75 -6.01 9.47 8.56
C SER A 75 -4.83 8.86 7.82
N LYS A 76 -4.28 7.74 8.31
CA LYS A 76 -3.27 6.95 7.59
C LYS A 76 -3.76 6.41 6.22
N LYS A 77 -5.05 6.52 5.91
CA LYS A 77 -5.65 6.16 4.61
C LYS A 77 -5.98 7.39 3.74
N GLY A 78 -5.45 8.54 4.11
CA GLY A 78 -5.68 9.84 3.47
C GLY A 78 -6.96 10.53 3.92
N PHE A 79 -7.51 11.36 3.04
CA PHE A 79 -8.72 12.14 3.29
C PHE A 79 -9.93 11.23 3.38
N ARG A 80 -10.66 11.32 4.49
CA ARG A 80 -11.85 10.54 4.78
C ARG A 80 -13.07 11.45 4.83
N LEU A 81 -14.09 11.10 4.06
CA LEU A 81 -15.43 11.67 4.16
C LEU A 81 -16.40 10.58 4.58
N GLU A 82 -17.31 10.86 5.50
CA GLU A 82 -18.32 9.90 5.96
C GLU A 82 -19.62 10.57 6.38
N THR A 83 -20.75 9.93 6.10
CA THR A 83 -22.05 10.37 6.65
C THR A 83 -22.09 10.14 8.15
N ARG A 84 -22.75 11.02 8.93
CA ARG A 84 -22.91 10.83 10.39
C ARG A 84 -23.58 9.50 10.76
N GLY A 85 -24.52 9.04 9.93
CA GLY A 85 -25.17 7.73 10.09
C GLY A 85 -24.33 6.51 9.68
N GLY A 86 -23.10 6.71 9.20
CA GLY A 86 -22.14 5.64 8.89
C GLY A 86 -22.46 4.80 7.65
N ASN A 87 -23.59 5.01 6.98
CA ASN A 87 -24.01 4.25 5.79
C ASN A 87 -23.17 4.52 4.54
N TRP A 88 -22.49 5.66 4.49
CA TRP A 88 -21.55 6.00 3.44
C TRP A 88 -20.24 6.53 4.01
N GLN A 89 -19.13 6.09 3.41
CA GLN A 89 -17.77 6.48 3.77
C GLN A 89 -16.88 6.35 2.53
N THR A 90 -16.04 7.34 2.23
CA THR A 90 -14.97 7.23 1.22
C THR A 90 -13.63 7.70 1.77
N ASN A 91 -12.54 7.03 1.39
CA ASN A 91 -11.18 7.51 1.60
C ASN A 91 -10.56 7.81 0.24
N LEU A 92 -9.84 8.93 0.13
CA LEU A 92 -9.02 9.32 -1.00
C LEU A 92 -7.57 9.36 -0.55
N GLN A 93 -6.71 8.60 -1.22
CA GLN A 93 -5.28 8.54 -0.95
C GLN A 93 -4.48 8.75 -2.23
N TRP A 94 -3.44 9.57 -2.13
CA TRP A 94 -2.42 9.73 -3.15
C TRP A 94 -1.20 8.89 -2.81
N ARG A 95 -0.50 8.41 -3.83
CA ARG A 95 0.75 7.68 -3.67
C ARG A 95 1.73 7.99 -4.77
N ALA A 96 2.97 8.27 -4.38
CA ALA A 96 4.11 8.35 -5.27
C ALA A 96 5.14 7.30 -4.90
N GLN A 97 5.68 6.64 -5.91
CA GLN A 97 6.81 5.71 -5.79
C GLN A 97 7.88 6.17 -6.75
N LEU A 98 8.97 6.69 -6.21
CA LEU A 98 10.11 7.23 -6.96
C LEU A 98 11.27 6.25 -6.83
N ARG A 99 11.97 5.99 -7.94
CA ARG A 99 12.99 4.95 -7.99
C ARG A 99 14.22 5.42 -8.76
N TYR A 100 15.38 5.00 -8.26
CA TYR A 100 16.63 4.92 -8.98
C TYR A 100 17.01 3.45 -9.22
N THR A 101 17.57 3.13 -10.37
CA THR A 101 18.04 1.78 -10.71
C THR A 101 19.28 1.81 -11.59
N ASN A 102 20.20 0.87 -11.33
CA ASN A 102 21.40 0.60 -12.13
C ASN A 102 21.75 -0.90 -12.04
N PRO A 103 22.16 -1.58 -13.13
CA PRO A 103 22.22 -1.07 -14.51
C PRO A 103 20.86 -1.12 -15.23
N THR A 104 19.97 -2.06 -14.88
CA THR A 104 18.75 -2.34 -15.65
C THR A 104 17.49 -2.25 -14.79
N SER A 105 16.42 -1.68 -15.33
CA SER A 105 15.14 -1.49 -14.61
C SER A 105 14.33 -2.79 -14.48
N GLY A 106 14.45 -3.69 -15.45
CA GLY A 106 13.82 -5.00 -15.51
C GLY A 106 14.71 -6.14 -15.01
N ASP A 107 14.14 -7.34 -14.89
CA ASP A 107 14.94 -8.55 -14.66
C ASP A 107 15.47 -9.06 -16.00
N PRO A 108 16.78 -9.30 -16.16
CA PRO A 108 17.34 -9.85 -17.38
C PRO A 108 16.86 -11.30 -17.55
N ARG A 109 16.45 -11.65 -18.77
CA ARG A 109 15.79 -12.95 -19.06
C ARG A 109 16.46 -13.73 -20.17
N GLN A 110 17.06 -13.03 -21.12
CA GLN A 110 17.68 -13.59 -22.31
C GLN A 110 19.15 -13.23 -22.35
N LEU A 111 19.96 -13.95 -23.13
CA LEU A 111 21.39 -13.68 -23.28
C LEU A 111 21.68 -12.20 -23.57
N THR A 112 20.91 -11.60 -24.49
CA THR A 112 21.02 -10.18 -24.89
C THR A 112 20.74 -9.20 -23.76
N SER A 113 20.00 -9.60 -22.72
CA SER A 113 19.71 -8.76 -21.55
C SER A 113 20.92 -8.60 -20.62
N PHE A 114 21.90 -9.49 -20.69
CA PHE A 114 23.13 -9.41 -19.88
C PHE A 114 24.29 -8.77 -20.65
N ASP A 115 24.17 -8.67 -21.98
CA ASP A 115 25.15 -8.03 -22.85
C ASP A 115 24.81 -6.53 -23.10
N SER A 116 23.68 -6.03 -22.57
CA SER A 116 23.26 -4.63 -22.73
C SER A 116 24.14 -3.65 -21.95
N GLU A 117 24.31 -2.44 -22.48
CA GLU A 117 25.05 -1.38 -21.80
C GLU A 117 24.38 -1.00 -20.46
N ALA A 118 25.21 -0.68 -19.46
CA ALA A 118 24.73 -0.33 -18.14
C ALA A 118 24.04 1.04 -18.13
N GLU A 119 22.78 1.08 -17.73
CA GLU A 119 22.00 2.32 -17.66
C GLU A 119 21.80 2.80 -16.22
N SER A 120 21.53 4.08 -16.06
CA SER A 120 21.11 4.65 -14.77
C SER A 120 19.79 5.37 -14.98
N THR A 121 18.74 4.87 -14.34
CA THR A 121 17.39 5.38 -14.57
C THR A 121 16.79 5.93 -13.28
N PHE A 122 16.28 7.16 -13.36
CA PHE A 122 15.32 7.70 -12.40
C PHE A 122 13.92 7.59 -12.99
N GLU A 123 12.97 7.01 -12.23
CA GLU A 123 11.59 6.88 -12.68
C GLU A 123 10.59 7.17 -11.55
N ALA A 124 9.45 7.76 -11.92
CA ALA A 124 8.25 7.74 -11.09
C ALA A 124 7.52 6.40 -11.32
N ARG A 125 8.05 5.32 -10.74
CA ARG A 125 7.57 3.95 -10.95
C ARG A 125 6.05 3.81 -10.87
N ARG A 126 5.42 4.52 -9.93
CA ARG A 126 3.96 4.54 -9.71
C ARG A 126 3.52 5.90 -9.17
N LEU A 127 2.63 6.57 -9.90
CA LEU A 127 1.83 7.70 -9.39
C LEU A 127 0.37 7.28 -9.38
N ARG A 128 -0.26 7.24 -8.21
CA ARG A 128 -1.58 6.62 -8.04
C ARG A 128 -2.53 7.41 -7.19
N MET A 129 -3.80 7.30 -7.57
CA MET A 129 -4.93 7.71 -6.77
C MET A 129 -5.73 6.46 -6.36
N LYS A 130 -6.02 6.32 -5.08
CA LYS A 130 -6.81 5.23 -4.51
C LYS A 130 -8.04 5.79 -3.84
N ILE A 131 -9.20 5.24 -4.20
CA ILE A 131 -10.49 5.67 -3.68
C ILE A 131 -11.22 4.44 -3.18
N GLY A 132 -11.70 4.45 -1.94
CA GLY A 132 -12.48 3.31 -1.46
C GLY A 132 -13.12 3.49 -0.10
N GLY A 133 -14.17 2.73 0.10
CA GLY A 133 -14.99 2.76 1.31
C GLY A 133 -16.25 1.94 1.09
N HIS A 134 -17.39 2.44 1.55
CA HIS A 134 -18.68 1.76 1.44
C HIS A 134 -19.81 2.76 1.19
N GLY A 135 -20.92 2.28 0.64
CA GLY A 135 -22.09 3.10 0.35
C GLY A 135 -23.38 2.30 0.50
N TYR A 136 -24.50 3.00 0.73
CA TYR A 136 -25.82 2.45 1.06
C TYR A 136 -25.87 1.71 2.42
N ARG A 137 -24.96 0.77 2.67
CA ARG A 137 -24.76 0.06 3.93
C ARG A 137 -23.27 -0.24 4.17
N PRO A 138 -22.80 -0.35 5.43
CA PRO A 138 -21.39 -0.64 5.73
C PRO A 138 -20.83 -1.95 5.15
N TRP A 139 -21.69 -2.92 4.85
CA TRP A 139 -21.28 -4.21 4.27
C TRP A 139 -21.12 -4.17 2.74
N LEU A 140 -21.52 -3.07 2.08
CA LEU A 140 -21.38 -2.91 0.63
C LEU A 140 -20.19 -1.98 0.33
N GLY A 141 -19.02 -2.60 0.19
CA GLY A 141 -17.77 -1.90 -0.07
C GLY A 141 -17.51 -1.68 -1.55
N TYR A 142 -16.78 -0.62 -1.87
CA TYR A 142 -16.23 -0.36 -3.20
C TYR A 142 -14.77 0.08 -3.12
N TYR A 143 -14.03 -0.11 -4.22
CA TYR A 143 -12.65 0.36 -4.35
C TYR A 143 -12.33 0.64 -5.81
N PHE A 144 -11.57 1.72 -6.03
CA PHE A 144 -11.01 2.14 -7.30
C PHE A 144 -9.52 2.49 -7.13
N GLU A 145 -8.71 2.14 -8.12
CA GLU A 145 -7.32 2.57 -8.20
C GLU A 145 -7.01 3.03 -9.62
N VAL A 146 -6.48 4.25 -9.72
CA VAL A 146 -6.04 4.87 -10.98
C VAL A 146 -4.52 4.92 -10.97
N ASP A 147 -3.91 4.41 -12.03
CA ASP A 147 -2.49 4.62 -12.36
C ASP A 147 -2.43 5.89 -13.22
N LEU A 148 -1.89 6.98 -12.68
CA LEU A 148 -1.89 8.30 -13.33
C LEU A 148 -0.81 8.39 -14.41
N GLN A 149 0.35 7.78 -14.13
CA GLN A 149 1.49 7.76 -15.03
C GLN A 149 2.21 6.42 -14.86
N PRO A 150 1.76 5.35 -15.54
CA PRO A 150 2.48 4.08 -15.51
C PRO A 150 3.83 4.22 -16.22
N SER A 151 4.91 3.68 -15.64
CA SER A 151 6.19 3.52 -16.36
C SER A 151 5.98 2.69 -17.63
N ARG A 152 6.73 3.01 -18.67
CA ARG A 152 6.80 2.29 -19.95
C ARG A 152 8.19 1.71 -20.16
N ASP A 153 8.27 0.66 -20.95
CA ASP A 153 9.56 0.19 -21.47
C ASP A 153 10.08 1.19 -22.52
N VAL A 154 11.38 1.18 -22.81
CA VAL A 154 12.03 2.17 -23.72
C VAL A 154 11.40 2.12 -25.12
N ASP A 155 11.00 0.93 -25.56
CA ASP A 155 10.47 0.67 -26.90
C ASP A 155 8.95 0.90 -27.03
N ASP A 156 8.28 1.23 -25.93
CA ASP A 156 6.84 1.54 -25.94
C ASP A 156 6.58 3.00 -26.28
N SER A 157 5.47 3.32 -26.95
CA SER A 157 5.06 4.71 -27.22
C SER A 157 4.93 5.54 -25.94
N SER A 158 5.22 6.85 -25.99
CA SER A 158 4.96 7.76 -24.86
C SER A 158 3.47 7.86 -24.51
N SER A 159 2.57 7.65 -25.48
CA SER A 159 1.12 7.60 -25.26
C SER A 159 0.67 6.42 -24.38
N SER A 160 1.54 5.41 -24.20
CA SER A 160 1.33 4.26 -23.33
C SER A 160 1.40 4.63 -21.84
N ALA A 161 2.02 5.76 -21.51
CA ALA A 161 2.09 6.32 -20.16
C ALA A 161 0.84 7.14 -19.79
N SER A 162 -0.33 6.74 -20.29
CA SER A 162 -1.60 7.44 -20.05
C SER A 162 -2.32 6.95 -18.78
N ALA A 163 -3.04 7.86 -18.14
CA ALA A 163 -3.81 7.57 -16.95
C ALA A 163 -4.85 6.47 -17.21
N ARG A 164 -4.93 5.47 -16.34
CA ARG A 164 -5.80 4.31 -16.53
C ARG A 164 -6.35 3.79 -15.21
N VAL A 165 -7.64 3.40 -15.22
CA VAL A 165 -8.24 2.64 -14.12
C VAL A 165 -7.66 1.22 -14.16
N ILE A 166 -7.04 0.81 -13.06
CA ILE A 166 -6.45 -0.52 -12.94
C ILE A 166 -7.30 -1.43 -12.05
N ASP A 167 -7.94 -0.91 -11.01
CA ASP A 167 -8.81 -1.67 -10.13
C ASP A 167 -10.15 -0.94 -10.02
N TRP A 168 -11.25 -1.68 -10.14
CA TRP A 168 -12.59 -1.24 -9.81
C TRP A 168 -13.35 -2.45 -9.30
N ARG A 169 -13.92 -2.39 -8.09
CA ARG A 169 -14.61 -3.55 -7.53
C ARG A 169 -15.68 -3.13 -6.53
N ILE A 170 -16.71 -3.95 -6.46
CA ILE A 170 -17.75 -3.91 -5.44
C ILE A 170 -17.68 -5.22 -4.67
N THR A 171 -17.73 -5.16 -3.35
CA THR A 171 -17.74 -6.35 -2.48
C THR A 171 -18.87 -6.25 -1.47
N ALA A 172 -19.79 -7.21 -1.51
CA ALA A 172 -20.84 -7.37 -0.52
C ALA A 172 -20.38 -8.37 0.56
N VAL A 173 -20.14 -7.88 1.78
CA VAL A 173 -19.63 -8.65 2.92
C VAL A 173 -20.71 -8.72 4.01
N LYS A 174 -21.83 -9.36 3.70
CA LYS A 174 -22.94 -9.49 4.67
C LYS A 174 -22.67 -10.56 5.73
N TRP A 175 -21.87 -11.57 5.40
CA TRP A 175 -21.52 -12.67 6.30
C TRP A 175 -20.01 -12.94 6.30
N ASP A 176 -19.49 -13.43 7.43
CA ASP A 176 -18.07 -13.82 7.54
C ASP A 176 -17.72 -15.04 6.65
N TRP A 177 -18.68 -15.95 6.46
CA TRP A 177 -18.50 -17.19 5.69
C TRP A 177 -18.75 -17.04 4.19
N ALA A 178 -19.40 -15.95 3.75
CA ALA A 178 -19.64 -15.66 2.34
C ALA A 178 -19.71 -14.16 2.07
N ALA A 179 -18.84 -13.72 1.15
CA ALA A 179 -18.84 -12.42 0.55
C ALA A 179 -18.71 -12.56 -0.98
N LEU A 180 -19.47 -11.75 -1.70
CA LEU A 180 -19.45 -11.71 -3.15
C LEU A 180 -18.69 -10.48 -3.62
N ARG A 181 -17.74 -10.66 -4.54
CA ARG A 181 -17.02 -9.58 -5.21
C ARG A 181 -17.26 -9.63 -6.70
N VAL A 182 -17.50 -8.45 -7.29
CA VAL A 182 -17.66 -8.27 -8.73
C VAL A 182 -16.81 -7.08 -9.17
N GLY A 183 -16.22 -7.20 -10.37
CA GLY A 183 -15.48 -6.12 -11.03
C GLY A 183 -14.14 -6.57 -11.59
N GLN A 184 -13.14 -5.69 -11.50
CA GLN A 184 -11.77 -5.92 -11.94
C GLN A 184 -10.75 -5.61 -10.85
N TRP A 185 -10.01 -6.63 -10.42
CA TRP A 185 -9.00 -6.47 -9.37
C TRP A 185 -7.94 -7.56 -9.49
N LYS A 186 -6.85 -7.45 -8.73
CA LYS A 186 -5.84 -8.52 -8.67
C LYS A 186 -6.49 -9.73 -8.00
N ILE A 187 -6.68 -10.82 -8.73
CA ILE A 187 -7.36 -11.98 -8.16
C ILE A 187 -6.52 -12.58 -7.03
N ASP A 188 -7.17 -13.15 -6.02
CA ASP A 188 -6.54 -13.68 -4.81
C ASP A 188 -5.82 -15.03 -5.08
N TYR A 189 -4.96 -15.10 -6.10
CA TYR A 189 -4.20 -16.30 -6.49
C TYR A 189 -2.96 -16.48 -5.61
N ASN A 190 -1.99 -15.56 -5.64
CA ASN A 190 -0.74 -15.64 -4.85
C ASN A 190 -0.45 -14.35 -4.05
N ARG A 191 0.21 -14.47 -2.90
CA ARG A 191 0.43 -13.38 -1.93
C ARG A 191 1.34 -12.30 -2.41
N GLU A 192 2.46 -12.63 -3.02
CA GLU A 192 3.39 -11.65 -3.55
C GLU A 192 2.68 -10.66 -4.47
N ARG A 193 1.78 -11.19 -5.31
CA ARG A 193 1.06 -10.36 -6.25
C ARG A 193 -0.01 -9.51 -5.57
N VAL A 194 -0.84 -10.14 -4.75
CA VAL A 194 -1.99 -9.52 -4.08
C VAL A 194 -1.52 -8.44 -3.11
N ASP A 195 -0.40 -8.67 -2.43
CA ASP A 195 0.27 -7.70 -1.59
C ASP A 195 0.43 -6.38 -2.36
N SER A 196 0.03 -5.29 -1.72
CA SER A 196 0.10 -3.96 -2.31
C SER A 196 1.54 -3.67 -2.71
N SER A 197 1.75 -3.05 -3.88
CA SER A 197 3.11 -2.65 -4.27
C SER A 197 3.74 -1.62 -3.32
N GLY A 198 2.93 -0.93 -2.52
CA GLY A 198 3.43 -0.04 -1.45
C GLY A 198 3.71 -0.75 -0.13
N ARG A 199 3.52 -2.08 -0.09
CA ARG A 199 3.73 -2.92 1.10
C ARG A 199 4.69 -4.08 0.86
N GLN A 200 5.54 -3.94 -0.15
CA GLN A 200 6.58 -4.91 -0.46
C GLN A 200 7.78 -4.75 0.49
N GLN A 201 8.52 -5.83 0.69
CA GLN A 201 9.77 -5.88 1.45
C GLN A 201 10.97 -5.46 0.59
N PHE A 202 10.93 -5.70 -0.72
CA PHE A 202 11.96 -5.29 -1.69
C PHE A 202 11.42 -4.23 -2.65
N VAL A 203 12.30 -3.64 -3.48
CA VAL A 203 11.92 -2.61 -4.46
C VAL A 203 10.96 -3.16 -5.51
N GLU A 204 11.15 -4.42 -5.94
CA GLU A 204 10.19 -5.18 -6.76
C GLU A 204 9.92 -6.58 -6.22
N ARG A 205 8.95 -7.24 -6.85
CA ARG A 205 8.67 -8.67 -6.65
C ARG A 205 9.84 -9.53 -7.15
N SER A 206 9.78 -10.80 -6.81
CA SER A 206 10.70 -11.84 -7.26
C SER A 206 10.62 -12.03 -8.77
N ILE A 207 11.70 -12.56 -9.35
CA ILE A 207 11.72 -13.01 -10.75
C ILE A 207 10.63 -14.04 -11.08
N VAL A 208 10.11 -14.74 -10.07
CA VAL A 208 9.03 -15.73 -10.16
C VAL A 208 7.71 -15.06 -10.54
N ASN A 209 7.50 -13.81 -10.09
CA ASN A 209 6.22 -13.15 -10.20
C ASN A 209 5.73 -13.02 -11.65
N ARG A 210 6.64 -12.70 -12.57
CA ARG A 210 6.31 -12.50 -13.99
C ARG A 210 5.66 -13.73 -14.62
N ILE A 211 6.14 -14.91 -14.26
CA ILE A 211 5.76 -16.17 -14.89
C ILE A 211 4.46 -16.69 -14.29
N PHE A 212 4.36 -16.74 -12.96
CA PHE A 212 3.31 -17.53 -12.30
C PHE A 212 2.14 -16.70 -11.75
N THR A 213 2.24 -15.38 -11.78
CA THR A 213 1.13 -14.54 -11.33
C THR A 213 -0.05 -14.59 -12.30
N ILE A 214 -1.26 -14.58 -11.74
CA ILE A 214 -2.44 -14.09 -12.43
C ILE A 214 -2.78 -12.70 -11.89
N ASP A 215 -2.67 -11.70 -12.75
CA ASP A 215 -2.85 -10.30 -12.38
C ASP A 215 -4.34 -9.92 -12.34
N ARG A 216 -4.67 -8.70 -12.71
CA ARG A 216 -6.05 -8.20 -12.65
C ARG A 216 -6.91 -8.85 -13.70
N GLN A 217 -8.04 -9.38 -13.25
CA GLN A 217 -9.06 -9.98 -14.10
C GLN A 217 -10.39 -9.33 -13.84
N VAL A 218 -11.26 -9.34 -14.87
CA VAL A 218 -12.68 -8.99 -14.73
C VAL A 218 -13.46 -10.25 -14.40
N GLY A 219 -14.31 -10.22 -13.38
CA GLY A 219 -15.14 -11.38 -13.05
C GLY A 219 -15.86 -11.28 -11.71
N VAL A 220 -16.20 -12.46 -11.19
CA VAL A 220 -16.93 -12.66 -9.94
C VAL A 220 -16.16 -13.63 -9.04
N GLN A 221 -16.12 -13.34 -7.75
CA GLN A 221 -15.48 -14.19 -6.75
C GLN A 221 -16.35 -14.33 -5.50
N LEU A 222 -16.53 -15.58 -5.06
CA LEU A 222 -17.00 -15.91 -3.74
C LEU A 222 -15.80 -16.09 -2.81
N ARG A 223 -15.87 -15.52 -1.62
CA ARG A 223 -14.82 -15.60 -0.61
C ARG A 223 -15.41 -15.69 0.79
N GLY A 224 -14.71 -16.34 1.71
CA GLY A 224 -15.22 -16.48 3.07
C GLY A 224 -14.21 -17.04 4.04
N ARG A 225 -14.65 -17.17 5.29
CA ARG A 225 -13.86 -17.65 6.43
C ARG A 225 -14.63 -18.71 7.21
N PHE A 226 -13.92 -19.74 7.65
CA PHE A 226 -14.45 -20.79 8.54
C PHE A 226 -13.60 -20.88 9.81
N PHE A 227 -14.20 -21.35 10.91
CA PHE A 227 -13.53 -21.63 12.19
C PHE A 227 -12.68 -20.48 12.76
N LYS A 228 -13.16 -19.24 12.56
CA LYS A 228 -12.48 -18.00 12.95
C LYS A 228 -12.05 -18.03 14.42
N GLY A 229 -10.79 -17.68 14.70
CA GLY A 229 -10.27 -17.62 16.07
C GLY A 229 -9.81 -18.98 16.64
N THR A 230 -9.90 -20.06 15.87
CA THR A 230 -9.42 -21.40 16.28
C THR A 230 -8.23 -21.83 15.42
N PRO A 231 -7.39 -22.78 15.85
CA PRO A 231 -6.31 -23.33 15.01
C PRO A 231 -6.77 -23.90 13.66
N ALA A 232 -8.07 -24.21 13.51
CA ALA A 232 -8.68 -24.64 12.26
C ALA A 232 -9.11 -23.48 11.34
N GLU A 233 -8.75 -22.21 11.63
CA GLU A 233 -9.20 -21.07 10.83
C GLU A 233 -8.79 -21.22 9.36
N MET A 234 -9.80 -21.28 8.48
CA MET A 234 -9.62 -21.40 7.04
C MET A 234 -10.19 -20.17 6.32
N ARG A 235 -9.59 -19.84 5.18
CA ARG A 235 -10.12 -18.88 4.21
C ARG A 235 -10.15 -19.50 2.84
N TYR A 236 -11.20 -19.20 2.09
CA TYR A 236 -11.32 -19.65 0.72
C TYR A 236 -11.64 -18.49 -0.21
N TRP A 237 -11.20 -18.64 -1.45
CA TRP A 237 -11.55 -17.80 -2.58
C TRP A 237 -11.83 -18.72 -3.77
N ALA A 238 -12.96 -18.54 -4.42
CA ALA A 238 -13.30 -19.23 -5.65
C ALA A 238 -13.89 -18.19 -6.61
N GLY A 239 -13.39 -18.14 -7.84
CA GLY A 239 -13.83 -17.15 -8.80
C GLY A 239 -13.82 -17.63 -10.24
N VAL A 240 -14.68 -16.97 -11.01
CA VAL A 240 -14.82 -17.13 -12.46
C VAL A 240 -14.52 -15.77 -13.09
N PHE A 241 -13.62 -15.76 -14.05
CA PHE A 241 -13.09 -14.54 -14.65
C PHE A 241 -12.99 -14.67 -16.17
N THR A 242 -12.89 -13.54 -16.85
CA THR A 242 -12.77 -13.52 -18.31
C THR A 242 -11.46 -14.12 -18.82
N GLY A 243 -10.40 -14.13 -18.01
CA GLY A 243 -9.10 -14.67 -18.44
C GLY A 243 -8.27 -13.76 -19.35
N GLU A 244 -8.88 -12.71 -19.90
CA GLU A 244 -8.26 -11.76 -20.83
C GLU A 244 -7.49 -10.62 -20.13
N GLY A 245 -7.41 -10.63 -18.80
CA GLY A 245 -6.78 -9.58 -18.02
C GLY A 245 -7.67 -8.34 -17.88
N ARG A 246 -7.04 -7.16 -17.88
CA ARG A 246 -7.70 -5.87 -17.59
C ARG A 246 -8.29 -5.24 -18.84
N GLY A 247 -9.53 -4.77 -18.74
CA GLY A 247 -10.14 -3.86 -19.72
C GLY A 247 -10.42 -4.49 -21.09
N VAL A 248 -10.43 -5.82 -21.16
CA VAL A 248 -10.70 -6.58 -22.39
C VAL A 248 -12.03 -7.29 -22.24
N ARG A 249 -12.88 -7.17 -23.25
CA ARG A 249 -14.12 -7.96 -23.34
C ARG A 249 -13.76 -9.39 -23.68
N ASN A 250 -14.32 -10.36 -22.97
CA ASN A 250 -14.18 -11.76 -23.40
C ASN A 250 -14.79 -11.93 -24.79
N ASN A 251 -14.03 -12.49 -25.72
CA ASN A 251 -14.44 -12.77 -27.08
C ASN A 251 -14.55 -14.27 -27.37
N ASP A 252 -14.55 -15.13 -26.34
CA ASP A 252 -14.94 -16.54 -26.42
C ASP A 252 -15.91 -17.00 -25.32
N GLU A 253 -16.14 -18.31 -25.33
CA GLU A 253 -16.96 -19.06 -24.37
C GLU A 253 -16.15 -19.57 -23.16
N HIS A 254 -14.84 -19.41 -23.15
CA HIS A 254 -13.97 -19.91 -22.10
C HIS A 254 -13.86 -18.90 -20.96
N MET A 255 -13.89 -19.41 -19.74
CA MET A 255 -13.66 -18.61 -18.55
C MET A 255 -12.41 -19.12 -17.84
N MET A 256 -11.73 -18.20 -17.16
CA MET A 256 -10.72 -18.53 -16.19
C MET A 256 -11.39 -18.93 -14.87
N TYR A 257 -10.97 -20.05 -14.32
CA TYR A 257 -11.37 -20.49 -12.99
C TYR A 257 -10.19 -20.42 -12.05
N MET A 258 -10.41 -19.91 -10.84
CA MET A 258 -9.39 -19.89 -9.80
C MET A 258 -10.00 -20.29 -8.47
N ALA A 259 -9.30 -21.14 -7.74
CA ALA A 259 -9.61 -21.48 -6.35
C ALA A 259 -8.35 -21.36 -5.49
N ARG A 260 -8.52 -20.87 -4.26
CA ARG A 260 -7.48 -20.78 -3.24
C ARG A 260 -8.05 -21.17 -1.89
N LEU A 261 -7.29 -21.95 -1.13
CA LEU A 261 -7.55 -22.27 0.26
C LEU A 261 -6.34 -21.84 1.09
N GLN A 262 -6.59 -21.19 2.23
CA GLN A 262 -5.56 -20.76 3.17
C GLN A 262 -5.92 -21.20 4.58
N TRP A 263 -4.99 -21.90 5.22
CA TRP A 263 -5.04 -22.31 6.61
C TRP A 263 -4.23 -21.35 7.47
N ASN A 264 -4.89 -20.68 8.41
CA ASN A 264 -4.25 -19.84 9.42
C ASN A 264 -4.06 -20.65 10.71
N PHE A 265 -2.99 -21.43 10.77
CA PHE A 265 -2.76 -22.46 11.81
C PHE A 265 -2.64 -21.94 13.26
N PHE A 266 -2.57 -20.63 13.45
CA PHE A 266 -2.64 -19.98 14.77
C PHE A 266 -4.01 -19.38 15.15
N GLY A 267 -5.03 -19.57 14.31
CA GLY A 267 -6.37 -18.98 14.51
C GLY A 267 -6.40 -17.46 14.43
N ARG A 268 -5.44 -16.89 13.69
CA ARG A 268 -5.29 -15.44 13.49
C ARG A 268 -5.03 -15.18 12.01
N ASP A 269 -5.76 -14.21 11.47
CA ASP A 269 -5.56 -13.78 10.09
C ASP A 269 -4.19 -13.15 9.87
N LEU A 270 -3.39 -13.74 8.97
CA LEU A 270 -2.19 -13.11 8.48
C LEU A 270 -2.51 -12.16 7.32
N LYS A 271 -2.52 -10.86 7.61
CA LYS A 271 -2.77 -9.81 6.61
C LYS A 271 -1.75 -9.85 5.46
N TRP A 272 -2.23 -9.62 4.24
CA TRP A 272 -1.47 -9.43 2.98
C TRP A 272 -0.52 -8.22 3.04
N ARG A 273 0.66 -8.45 3.62
CA ARG A 273 1.79 -7.54 3.81
C ARG A 273 3.03 -8.40 3.96
N GLN A 274 4.17 -7.99 3.40
CA GLN A 274 5.39 -8.81 3.42
C GLN A 274 6.17 -8.65 4.75
N THR A 275 6.56 -7.43 5.11
CA THR A 275 7.32 -7.11 6.35
C THR A 275 6.45 -7.16 7.63
N ASP A 276 7.07 -7.36 8.79
CA ASP A 276 6.44 -7.23 10.12
C ASP A 276 6.70 -5.87 10.80
N VAL A 277 6.56 -4.77 10.05
CA VAL A 277 6.74 -3.40 10.55
C VAL A 277 5.80 -3.03 11.71
N GLU A 278 4.70 -3.77 11.88
CA GLU A 278 3.78 -3.61 13.00
C GLU A 278 4.22 -4.34 14.28
N PHE A 279 5.33 -5.09 14.25
CA PHE A 279 5.83 -5.90 15.36
C PHE A 279 4.75 -6.83 15.93
N THR A 280 4.29 -7.79 15.13
CA THR A 280 3.21 -8.70 15.49
C THR A 280 3.50 -9.41 16.82
N GLU A 281 2.68 -9.12 17.84
CA GLU A 281 2.92 -9.58 19.22
C GLU A 281 2.88 -11.11 19.37
N LYS A 282 1.91 -11.75 18.71
CA LYS A 282 1.67 -13.20 18.79
C LYS A 282 2.06 -13.87 17.47
N PRO A 283 2.76 -15.02 17.48
CA PRO A 283 3.12 -15.75 16.26
C PRO A 283 1.91 -15.91 15.35
N THR A 284 2.02 -15.50 14.10
CA THR A 284 0.89 -15.56 13.15
C THR A 284 1.43 -16.07 11.82
N GLY A 285 0.76 -17.05 11.25
CA GLY A 285 1.24 -17.74 10.06
C GLY A 285 0.12 -18.39 9.28
N SER A 286 0.39 -18.63 8.01
CA SER A 286 -0.55 -19.23 7.07
C SER A 286 0.14 -20.15 6.08
N LEU A 287 -0.53 -21.25 5.74
CA LEU A 287 -0.21 -22.13 4.61
C LEU A 287 -1.36 -22.02 3.62
N ALA A 288 -1.07 -21.86 2.32
CA ALA A 288 -2.10 -21.76 1.30
C ALA A 288 -1.76 -22.59 0.06
N PHE A 289 -2.81 -23.01 -0.63
CA PHE A 289 -2.74 -23.67 -1.93
C PHE A 289 -3.72 -22.98 -2.87
N ALA A 290 -3.33 -22.78 -4.12
CA ALA A 290 -4.21 -22.26 -5.14
C ALA A 290 -4.00 -22.99 -6.46
N ALA A 291 -5.06 -23.02 -7.26
CA ALA A 291 -5.04 -23.53 -8.61
C ALA A 291 -5.85 -22.59 -9.51
N ALA A 292 -5.40 -22.47 -10.76
CA ALA A 292 -6.12 -21.74 -11.78
C ALA A 292 -5.97 -22.40 -13.14
N MET A 293 -7.03 -22.29 -13.94
CA MET A 293 -7.04 -22.73 -15.33
C MET A 293 -7.61 -21.64 -16.21
N ASN A 294 -6.99 -21.45 -17.37
CA ASN A 294 -7.43 -20.53 -18.40
C ASN A 294 -7.26 -21.18 -19.77
N GLU A 295 -8.16 -20.84 -20.69
CA GLU A 295 -8.04 -21.16 -22.10
C GLU A 295 -8.28 -19.88 -22.88
N GLY A 296 -7.35 -19.50 -23.76
CA GLY A 296 -7.42 -18.22 -24.46
C GLY A 296 -6.12 -17.88 -25.18
N ARG A 297 -5.87 -16.57 -25.36
CA ARG A 297 -4.69 -16.04 -26.09
C ARG A 297 -3.48 -15.76 -25.20
N CYS A 298 -3.68 -15.80 -23.88
CA CYS A 298 -2.68 -15.38 -22.89
C CYS A 298 -1.89 -16.56 -22.35
N THR A 299 -0.56 -16.41 -22.22
CA THR A 299 0.29 -17.32 -21.44
C THR A 299 0.79 -16.69 -20.14
N ARG A 300 0.65 -15.36 -19.98
CA ARG A 300 0.88 -14.62 -18.73
C ARG A 300 -0.07 -13.44 -18.56
N TRP A 301 -0.09 -12.89 -17.35
CA TRP A 301 -0.86 -11.68 -17.02
C TRP A 301 -0.01 -10.68 -16.24
N SER A 302 -0.14 -9.40 -16.55
CA SER A 302 0.54 -8.31 -15.81
C SER A 302 -0.38 -7.12 -15.58
N SER A 303 0.15 -6.00 -15.06
CA SER A 303 -0.60 -4.75 -14.93
C SER A 303 -1.09 -4.20 -16.26
N SER A 304 -0.45 -4.58 -17.37
CA SER A 304 -0.86 -4.20 -18.72
C SER A 304 -1.98 -5.10 -19.28
N GLY A 305 -2.27 -6.23 -18.65
CA GLY A 305 -3.33 -7.17 -19.06
C GLY A 305 -2.77 -8.52 -19.51
N CYS A 306 -3.48 -9.15 -20.45
CA CYS A 306 -3.03 -10.34 -21.18
C CYS A 306 -1.67 -10.12 -21.85
N GLY A 307 -0.82 -11.14 -21.85
CA GLY A 307 0.44 -11.13 -22.58
C GLY A 307 1.00 -12.53 -22.80
N ASN A 308 2.18 -12.58 -23.40
CA ASN A 308 2.90 -13.81 -23.69
C ASN A 308 4.18 -13.98 -22.84
N LEU A 309 4.48 -15.22 -22.51
CA LEU A 309 5.80 -15.69 -22.07
C LEU A 309 6.75 -15.73 -23.27
N ASP A 310 8.06 -15.72 -23.01
CA ASP A 310 9.07 -15.73 -24.06
C ASP A 310 9.01 -17.05 -24.84
N GLY A 311 9.23 -17.00 -26.15
CA GLY A 311 9.07 -18.14 -27.05
C GLY A 311 7.62 -18.51 -27.37
N TYR A 312 6.62 -17.73 -26.93
CA TYR A 312 5.21 -17.92 -27.30
C TYR A 312 4.71 -16.78 -28.17
N GLU A 313 3.79 -17.11 -29.07
CA GLU A 313 3.09 -16.14 -29.91
C GLU A 313 2.51 -15.00 -29.07
N SER A 314 2.59 -13.78 -29.59
CA SER A 314 2.10 -12.61 -28.87
C SER A 314 0.60 -12.71 -28.66
N ALA A 315 0.09 -12.19 -27.54
CA ALA A 315 -1.35 -12.20 -27.26
C ALA A 315 -2.18 -11.48 -28.35
N THR A 316 -1.56 -10.54 -29.10
CA THR A 316 -2.19 -9.82 -30.21
C THR A 316 -2.35 -10.69 -31.46
N ASN A 317 -1.47 -11.67 -31.66
CA ASN A 317 -1.43 -12.53 -32.85
C ASN A 317 -2.01 -13.93 -32.61
N ALA A 318 -1.88 -14.45 -31.39
CA ALA A 318 -2.34 -15.79 -31.04
C ALA A 318 -3.82 -15.99 -31.36
N VAL A 319 -4.26 -17.19 -31.76
CA VAL A 319 -5.69 -17.42 -32.02
C VAL A 319 -6.44 -17.70 -30.72
N GLN A 320 -7.77 -17.50 -30.72
CA GLN A 320 -8.64 -17.83 -29.60
C GLN A 320 -8.45 -19.31 -29.18
N GLY A 321 -8.32 -19.58 -27.89
CA GLY A 321 -8.15 -20.94 -27.37
C GLY A 321 -6.82 -21.60 -27.73
N GLN A 322 -5.85 -20.87 -28.30
CA GLN A 322 -4.53 -21.42 -28.63
C GLN A 322 -3.82 -21.98 -27.39
N PHE A 323 -3.86 -21.24 -26.28
CA PHE A 323 -3.16 -21.63 -25.07
C PHE A 323 -4.11 -22.12 -24.00
N LYS A 324 -3.88 -23.34 -23.53
CA LYS A 324 -4.44 -23.83 -22.27
C LYS A 324 -3.40 -23.68 -21.18
N VAL A 325 -3.65 -22.83 -20.20
CA VAL A 325 -2.74 -22.56 -19.10
C VAL A 325 -3.32 -23.17 -17.83
N LYS A 326 -2.59 -24.07 -17.19
CA LYS A 326 -2.91 -24.62 -15.87
C LYS A 326 -1.82 -24.22 -14.90
N GLN A 327 -2.20 -23.72 -13.73
CA GLN A 327 -1.23 -23.31 -12.71
C GLN A 327 -1.68 -23.76 -11.34
N MET A 328 -0.71 -24.07 -10.50
CA MET A 328 -0.91 -24.30 -9.08
C MET A 328 0.22 -23.69 -8.28
N MET A 329 -0.04 -23.39 -7.02
CA MET A 329 0.96 -22.87 -6.11
C MET A 329 0.73 -23.36 -4.68
N GLN A 330 1.83 -23.47 -3.93
CA GLN A 330 1.86 -23.55 -2.48
C GLN A 330 2.51 -22.28 -1.95
N GLU A 331 2.00 -21.77 -0.83
CA GLU A 331 2.50 -20.55 -0.20
C GLU A 331 2.58 -20.73 1.30
N PHE A 332 3.69 -20.31 1.90
CA PHE A 332 3.87 -20.21 3.34
C PHE A 332 4.19 -18.77 3.75
N ALA A 333 3.64 -18.30 4.86
CA ALA A 333 4.01 -17.02 5.43
C ALA A 333 3.90 -17.03 6.95
N PHE A 334 4.80 -16.32 7.62
CA PHE A 334 4.84 -16.24 9.08
C PHE A 334 5.39 -14.88 9.54
N LYS A 335 4.88 -14.38 10.67
CA LYS A 335 5.32 -13.15 11.32
C LYS A 335 5.31 -13.26 12.83
N TRP A 336 6.33 -12.67 13.46
CA TRP A 336 6.42 -12.55 14.91
C TRP A 336 7.49 -11.55 15.35
N ARG A 337 7.10 -10.54 16.14
CA ARG A 337 8.02 -9.61 16.83
C ARG A 337 9.09 -8.99 15.91
N GLY A 338 8.68 -8.55 14.72
CA GLY A 338 9.58 -7.95 13.73
C GLY A 338 10.24 -8.97 12.79
N PHE A 339 10.08 -10.27 13.03
CA PHE A 339 10.43 -11.29 12.04
C PHE A 339 9.30 -11.49 11.04
N SER A 340 9.66 -11.61 9.78
CA SER A 340 8.76 -11.99 8.70
C SER A 340 9.45 -12.96 7.76
N VAL A 341 8.72 -13.99 7.35
CA VAL A 341 9.13 -14.90 6.27
C VAL A 341 7.93 -15.17 5.38
N GLN A 342 8.19 -15.26 4.08
CA GLN A 342 7.21 -15.63 3.07
C GLN A 342 7.89 -16.45 1.99
N GLU A 343 7.19 -17.47 1.51
CA GLU A 343 7.64 -18.36 0.46
C GLU A 343 6.45 -18.67 -0.47
N GLU A 344 6.75 -18.84 -1.75
CA GLU A 344 5.82 -19.40 -2.73
C GLU A 344 6.53 -20.35 -3.67
N PHE A 345 5.94 -21.52 -3.90
CA PHE A 345 6.34 -22.51 -4.90
C PHE A 345 5.25 -22.63 -5.96
N HIS A 346 5.62 -22.56 -7.23
CA HIS A 346 4.69 -22.49 -8.35
C HIS A 346 4.99 -23.55 -9.41
N TRP A 347 3.92 -24.07 -9.99
CA TRP A 347 3.95 -24.91 -11.18
C TRP A 347 2.99 -24.33 -12.22
N LYS A 348 3.43 -24.23 -13.48
CA LYS A 348 2.59 -23.85 -14.62
C LYS A 348 2.83 -24.82 -15.76
N THR A 349 1.76 -25.22 -16.43
CA THR A 349 1.80 -25.91 -17.72
C THR A 349 1.12 -25.02 -18.76
N VAL A 350 1.76 -24.89 -19.92
CA VAL A 350 1.18 -24.26 -21.11
C VAL A 350 1.06 -25.31 -22.20
N ASP A 351 -0.17 -25.65 -22.58
CA ASP A 351 -0.46 -26.45 -23.77
C ASP A 351 -0.72 -25.48 -24.95
N ASP A 352 0.18 -25.45 -25.94
CA ASP A 352 0.04 -24.70 -27.19
C ASP A 352 -0.63 -25.61 -28.23
N ARG A 353 -1.92 -25.40 -28.46
CA ARG A 353 -2.75 -26.27 -29.31
C ARG A 353 -2.55 -26.07 -30.79
N VAL A 354 -1.97 -24.93 -31.19
CA VAL A 354 -1.66 -24.65 -32.59
C VAL A 354 -0.36 -25.34 -32.97
N ASN A 355 0.68 -25.20 -32.15
CA ASN A 355 1.98 -25.83 -32.39
C ASN A 355 2.09 -27.26 -31.84
N ASN A 356 1.05 -27.73 -31.14
CA ASN A 356 0.97 -29.03 -30.48
C ASN A 356 2.17 -29.31 -29.55
N THR A 357 2.58 -28.30 -28.78
CA THR A 357 3.62 -28.44 -27.76
C THR A 357 3.04 -28.30 -26.37
N ARG A 358 3.71 -28.91 -25.40
CA ARG A 358 3.39 -28.79 -23.99
C ARG A 358 4.66 -28.52 -23.22
N ASN A 359 4.62 -27.47 -22.41
CA ASN A 359 5.78 -27.00 -21.68
C ASN A 359 5.43 -26.72 -20.22
N ASP A 360 6.30 -27.14 -19.32
CA ASP A 360 6.17 -26.92 -17.89
C ASP A 360 7.14 -25.83 -17.42
N PHE A 361 6.71 -25.08 -16.41
CA PHE A 361 7.46 -24.04 -15.75
C PHE A 361 7.41 -24.33 -14.25
N VAL A 362 8.55 -24.18 -13.59
CA VAL A 362 8.65 -24.34 -12.13
C VAL A 362 9.41 -23.15 -11.57
N GLY A 363 8.93 -22.57 -10.49
CA GLY A 363 9.65 -21.48 -9.84
C GLY A 363 9.24 -21.31 -8.40
N ALA A 364 10.18 -20.87 -7.59
CA ALA A 364 9.92 -20.61 -6.19
C ALA A 364 10.76 -19.45 -5.69
N TYR A 365 10.26 -18.76 -4.68
CA TYR A 365 11.07 -17.81 -3.94
C TYR A 365 10.81 -17.95 -2.45
N ALA A 366 11.81 -17.62 -1.65
CA ALA A 366 11.70 -17.43 -0.22
C ALA A 366 12.31 -16.08 0.13
N GLN A 367 11.60 -15.31 0.94
CA GLN A 367 12.10 -14.04 1.48
C GLN A 367 11.89 -13.97 2.99
N THR A 368 12.84 -13.34 3.65
CA THR A 368 12.82 -13.12 5.09
C THR A 368 13.31 -11.71 5.41
N GLY A 369 12.83 -11.15 6.51
CA GLY A 369 13.36 -9.91 7.05
C GLY A 369 13.11 -9.77 8.54
N TYR A 370 13.99 -9.01 9.18
CA TYR A 370 13.99 -8.83 10.62
C TYR A 370 14.35 -7.41 11.05
N PHE A 371 13.64 -6.91 12.07
CA PHE A 371 13.98 -5.69 12.79
C PHE A 371 14.91 -6.02 13.96
N PHE A 372 16.21 -5.81 13.75
CA PHE A 372 17.26 -6.21 14.70
C PHE A 372 17.30 -5.41 16.01
N GLN A 373 16.50 -4.35 16.14
CA GLN A 373 16.42 -3.54 17.37
C GLN A 373 16.11 -4.37 18.63
N ASN A 374 15.38 -5.49 18.50
CA ASN A 374 15.05 -6.37 19.61
C ASN A 374 16.25 -7.18 20.13
N LEU A 375 17.29 -7.33 19.30
CA LEU A 375 18.54 -8.03 19.65
C LEU A 375 19.65 -7.03 19.99
N PHE A 376 19.70 -5.90 19.28
CA PHE A 376 20.74 -4.90 19.41
C PHE A 376 20.12 -3.51 19.59
N PRO A 377 20.13 -2.94 20.81
CA PRO A 377 19.51 -1.64 21.09
C PRO A 377 20.07 -0.46 20.27
N THR A 378 21.30 -0.59 19.76
CA THR A 378 21.94 0.41 18.89
C THR A 378 21.33 0.43 17.48
N VAL A 379 20.69 -0.66 17.04
CA VAL A 379 20.05 -0.72 15.73
C VAL A 379 18.73 0.05 15.77
N PRO A 380 18.50 1.01 14.85
CA PRO A 380 17.26 1.77 14.82
C PRO A 380 16.03 0.89 14.63
N LYS A 381 14.95 1.17 15.36
CA LYS A 381 13.66 0.45 15.25
C LYS A 381 13.00 0.52 13.88
N GLN A 382 13.41 1.50 13.08
CA GLN A 382 12.92 1.76 11.73
C GLN A 382 13.62 0.89 10.68
N LEU A 383 14.77 0.30 11.01
CA LEU A 383 15.59 -0.45 10.07
C LEU A 383 15.20 -1.93 10.08
N GLU A 384 14.77 -2.42 8.91
CA GLU A 384 14.65 -3.83 8.60
C GLU A 384 15.75 -4.22 7.62
N LEU A 385 16.40 -5.35 7.87
CA LEU A 385 17.24 -6.02 6.89
C LEU A 385 16.51 -7.26 6.38
N ALA A 386 16.63 -7.53 5.09
CA ALA A 386 15.92 -8.59 4.41
C ALA A 386 16.82 -9.32 3.40
N PHE A 387 16.48 -10.58 3.15
CA PHE A 387 17.09 -11.41 2.13
C PHE A 387 16.02 -12.16 1.34
N ARG A 388 16.22 -12.29 0.04
CA ARG A 388 15.38 -13.08 -0.86
C ARG A 388 16.25 -13.95 -1.75
N TYR A 389 15.83 -15.19 -1.90
CA TYR A 389 16.30 -16.10 -2.94
C TYR A 389 15.10 -16.50 -3.80
N GLY A 390 15.29 -16.57 -5.11
CA GLY A 390 14.28 -17.06 -6.03
C GLY A 390 14.90 -17.76 -7.23
N PHE A 391 14.17 -18.70 -7.81
CA PHE A 391 14.55 -19.33 -9.07
C PHE A 391 13.34 -19.54 -9.98
N VAL A 392 13.60 -19.58 -11.28
CA VAL A 392 12.64 -19.93 -12.32
C VAL A 392 13.33 -20.88 -13.29
N LYS A 393 12.74 -22.06 -13.47
CA LYS A 393 13.02 -22.96 -14.57
C LYS A 393 11.92 -22.81 -15.61
N GLU A 394 12.29 -22.39 -16.82
CA GLU A 394 11.35 -22.10 -17.90
C GLU A 394 11.91 -22.52 -19.27
N PRO A 395 11.06 -22.88 -20.25
CA PRO A 395 11.51 -23.23 -21.59
C PRO A 395 12.32 -22.10 -22.23
N ASN A 396 13.34 -22.47 -22.99
CA ASN A 396 14.14 -21.52 -23.77
C ASN A 396 13.25 -20.84 -24.84
N GLU A 397 13.50 -19.55 -25.08
CA GLU A 397 12.72 -18.74 -26.01
C GLU A 397 12.82 -19.22 -27.47
N LEU A 398 14.01 -19.68 -27.88
CA LEU A 398 14.28 -20.11 -29.25
C LEU A 398 13.97 -21.58 -29.48
N ASP A 399 14.20 -22.42 -28.47
CA ASP A 399 13.88 -23.85 -28.50
C ASP A 399 13.22 -24.32 -27.21
N ARG A 400 11.88 -24.40 -27.23
CA ARG A 400 11.08 -24.79 -26.06
C ARG A 400 11.24 -26.26 -25.66
N ALA A 401 12.06 -27.06 -26.35
CA ALA A 401 12.42 -28.41 -25.91
C ALA A 401 13.51 -28.40 -24.83
N LEU A 402 14.24 -27.28 -24.69
CA LEU A 402 15.27 -27.04 -23.68
C LEU A 402 14.77 -26.05 -22.64
N ASP A 403 15.38 -26.05 -21.46
CA ASP A 403 15.01 -25.19 -20.34
C ASP A 403 16.16 -24.25 -19.95
N ASN A 404 15.81 -23.02 -19.61
CA ASN A 404 16.70 -22.07 -18.96
C ASN A 404 16.45 -22.04 -17.45
N LEU A 405 17.51 -21.81 -16.66
CA LEU A 405 17.41 -21.58 -15.22
C LEU A 405 17.83 -20.14 -14.90
N ARG A 406 16.93 -19.37 -14.29
CA ARG A 406 17.24 -18.05 -13.74
C ARG A 406 17.18 -18.07 -12.24
N GLN A 407 18.13 -17.38 -11.59
CA GLN A 407 18.15 -17.23 -10.14
C GLN A 407 18.32 -15.78 -9.73
N GLU A 408 17.82 -15.45 -8.55
CA GLU A 408 18.05 -14.17 -7.88
C GLU A 408 18.50 -14.37 -6.44
N PHE A 409 19.45 -13.54 -6.02
CA PHE A 409 19.85 -13.38 -4.63
C PHE A 409 19.80 -11.90 -4.31
N THR A 410 18.85 -11.48 -3.47
CA THR A 410 18.61 -10.06 -3.19
C THR A 410 18.73 -9.76 -1.71
N LEU A 411 19.61 -8.81 -1.38
CA LEU A 411 19.72 -8.19 -0.07
C LEU A 411 18.93 -6.88 -0.07
N GLY A 412 18.17 -6.64 0.98
CA GLY A 412 17.32 -5.44 1.11
C GLY A 412 17.51 -4.76 2.45
N ALA A 413 17.49 -3.43 2.43
CA ALA A 413 17.41 -2.58 3.62
C ALA A 413 16.21 -1.66 3.49
N ASN A 414 15.31 -1.69 4.48
CA ASN A 414 14.16 -0.80 4.55
C ASN A 414 14.27 0.15 5.74
N TRP A 415 13.98 1.42 5.50
CA TRP A 415 13.84 2.43 6.54
C TRP A 415 12.40 2.95 6.58
N PHE A 416 11.67 2.63 7.66
CA PHE A 416 10.27 2.99 7.83
C PHE A 416 10.13 4.27 8.65
N VAL A 417 9.79 5.39 8.00
CA VAL A 417 9.50 6.67 8.69
C VAL A 417 8.10 6.66 9.28
N ALA A 418 7.11 6.20 8.49
CA ALA A 418 5.70 6.15 8.88
C ALA A 418 5.05 4.83 8.44
N GLY A 419 5.64 3.70 8.85
CA GLY A 419 5.26 2.38 8.33
C GLY A 419 5.32 2.38 6.80
N HIS A 420 4.34 1.75 6.15
CA HIS A 420 4.27 1.71 4.69
C HIS A 420 3.84 3.02 4.01
N ASN A 421 3.45 4.05 4.77
CA ASN A 421 3.03 5.32 4.17
C ASN A 421 4.21 6.24 3.86
N ASN A 422 5.37 6.01 4.48
CA ASN A 422 6.61 6.70 4.13
C ASN A 422 7.78 5.76 4.44
N LYS A 423 8.38 5.23 3.37
CA LYS A 423 9.42 4.20 3.44
C LYS A 423 10.48 4.42 2.37
N PHE A 424 11.74 4.26 2.76
CA PHE A 424 12.86 4.11 1.85
C PHE A 424 13.29 2.64 1.77
N THR A 425 13.58 2.15 0.57
CA THR A 425 14.10 0.80 0.35
C THR A 425 15.31 0.88 -0.55
N ALA A 426 16.40 0.23 -0.15
CA ALA A 426 17.51 -0.07 -1.02
C ALA A 426 17.61 -1.59 -1.17
N ASP A 427 17.83 -2.08 -2.38
CA ASP A 427 18.15 -3.49 -2.60
C ASP A 427 19.30 -3.68 -3.59
N TYR A 428 20.05 -4.76 -3.36
CA TYR A 428 21.13 -5.22 -4.21
C TYR A 428 20.83 -6.67 -4.61
N SER A 429 20.84 -6.95 -5.90
CA SER A 429 20.54 -8.28 -6.45
C SER A 429 21.71 -8.81 -7.25
N TYR A 430 22.06 -10.07 -7.02
CA TYR A 430 22.85 -10.89 -7.94
C TYR A 430 21.89 -11.78 -8.73
N LEU A 431 21.88 -11.61 -10.05
CA LEU A 431 20.95 -12.26 -10.97
C LEU A 431 21.73 -13.18 -11.90
N THR A 432 21.25 -14.39 -12.15
CA THR A 432 21.91 -15.35 -13.04
C THR A 432 20.97 -15.90 -14.10
N LEU A 433 21.54 -16.32 -15.22
CA LEU A 433 20.89 -17.08 -16.29
C LEU A 433 21.83 -18.22 -16.72
N GLU A 434 21.37 -19.46 -16.58
CA GLU A 434 21.94 -20.64 -17.21
C GLU A 434 21.09 -20.95 -18.45
N ASP A 435 21.66 -20.77 -19.63
CA ASP A 435 21.01 -21.01 -20.92
C ASP A 435 21.45 -22.36 -21.48
N GLU A 436 20.52 -23.31 -21.61
CA GLU A 436 20.81 -24.68 -22.03
C GLU A 436 21.11 -24.77 -23.53
N LEU A 437 20.43 -23.96 -24.37
CA LEU A 437 20.59 -23.98 -25.82
C LEU A 437 22.01 -23.60 -26.24
N PHE A 438 22.57 -22.56 -25.61
CA PHE A 438 23.92 -22.07 -25.91
C PHE A 438 24.98 -22.55 -24.91
N ASN A 439 24.59 -23.29 -23.88
CA ASN A 439 25.44 -23.75 -22.78
C ASN A 439 26.26 -22.58 -22.16
N ARG A 440 25.58 -21.48 -21.85
CA ARG A 440 26.18 -20.25 -21.30
C ARG A 440 25.62 -19.96 -19.91
N ASN A 441 26.51 -19.53 -19.02
CA ASN A 441 26.15 -19.01 -17.69
C ASN A 441 26.48 -17.52 -17.64
N LEU A 442 25.48 -16.71 -17.30
CA LEU A 442 25.55 -15.26 -17.23
C LEU A 442 25.17 -14.76 -15.85
N ASN A 443 25.69 -13.59 -15.48
CA ASN A 443 25.33 -12.93 -14.24
C ASN A 443 25.30 -11.40 -14.37
N GLU A 444 24.51 -10.75 -13.52
CA GLU A 444 24.44 -9.29 -13.40
C GLU A 444 24.23 -8.89 -11.95
N ASN A 445 24.85 -7.77 -11.55
CA ASN A 445 24.58 -7.12 -10.28
C ASN A 445 23.67 -5.91 -10.50
N ARG A 446 22.62 -5.78 -9.69
CA ARG A 446 21.68 -4.66 -9.77
C ARG A 446 21.48 -3.99 -8.43
N LEU A 447 21.61 -2.67 -8.41
CA LEU A 447 21.30 -1.79 -7.28
C LEU A 447 20.03 -0.99 -7.57
N ARG A 448 19.13 -0.93 -6.58
CA ARG A 448 17.95 -0.05 -6.64
C ARG A 448 17.74 0.70 -5.34
N VAL A 449 17.24 1.92 -5.47
CA VAL A 449 16.79 2.73 -4.34
C VAL A 449 15.39 3.24 -4.66
N GLN A 450 14.50 3.19 -3.69
CA GLN A 450 13.11 3.58 -3.86
C GLN A 450 12.59 4.33 -2.65
N TRP A 451 11.86 5.41 -2.92
CA TRP A 451 11.05 6.11 -1.94
C TRP A 451 9.57 5.89 -2.25
N ASP A 452 8.84 5.36 -1.27
CA ASP A 452 7.39 5.18 -1.33
C ASP A 452 6.73 6.10 -0.31
N ILE A 453 5.88 7.01 -0.80
CA ILE A 453 5.13 7.94 0.04
C ILE A 453 3.64 7.92 -0.34
N SER A 454 2.79 7.91 0.67
CA SER A 454 1.34 7.99 0.54
C SER A 454 0.74 8.92 1.58
N PHE A 455 -0.23 9.74 1.17
CA PHE A 455 -0.92 10.73 1.99
C PHE A 455 -2.39 10.84 1.60
#